data_AF-A0A164MRB2-F1
#
_entry.id   AF-A0A164MRB2-F1
#
_cell.length_a   1.000
_cell.length_b   1.000
_cell.length_c   1.000
_cell.angle_alpha   90.00
_cell.angle_beta   90.00
_cell.angle_gamma   90.00
#
_symmetry.space_group_name_H-M   'P 1'
#
loop_
_entity.id
_entity.type
_entity.pdbx_description
1 polymer ?
#
loop_
_entity_poly.entity_id
_entity_poly.type
_entity_poly.pdbx_seq_one_letter_code
_entity_poly.pdbx_strand_id
1 'polypeptide(L)'
;MSSSSSDFPKLSSTNYKSWVGDMRALLMIKEVWSIVNGDSVQPTADDKKELLEWKTKRGKAAGLIFLNLESDQRVHVKGFEEDP
;
A
#
# COMPACT_ATOMS: atom_id res chain seq x y z
N MET A 1 17.15 -12.20 5.50
CA MET A 1 15.70 -11.96 5.62
C MET A 1 15.52 -10.46 5.81
N SER A 2 15.19 -9.72 4.74
CA SER A 2 15.04 -8.27 4.87
C SER A 2 13.74 -7.98 5.57
N SER A 3 13.82 -7.58 6.84
CA SER A 3 12.70 -7.03 7.58
C SER A 3 12.13 -5.88 6.76
N SER A 4 10.87 -5.96 6.37
CA SER A 4 10.08 -4.83 5.85
C SER A 4 9.73 -3.83 6.96
N SER A 5 10.68 -3.60 7.89
CA SER A 5 10.57 -2.51 8.86
C SER A 5 10.77 -1.22 8.09
N SER A 6 9.69 -0.49 7.89
CA SER A 6 9.78 0.90 7.52
C SER A 6 10.58 1.65 8.59
N ASP A 7 11.47 2.55 8.17
CA ASP A 7 12.30 3.34 9.09
C ASP A 7 11.51 4.40 9.89
N PHE A 8 10.19 4.46 9.71
CA PHE A 8 9.29 5.43 10.34
C PHE A 8 8.23 4.74 11.21
N PRO A 9 7.66 5.44 12.22
CA PRO A 9 6.64 4.88 13.09
C PRO A 9 5.42 4.38 12.32
N LYS A 10 4.81 3.28 12.77
CA LYS A 10 3.52 2.82 12.22
C LYS A 10 2.40 3.82 12.49
N LEU A 11 1.32 3.76 11.72
CA LEU A 11 0.15 4.61 11.94
C LEU A 11 -0.48 4.26 13.28
N SER A 12 -0.67 5.29 14.10
CA SER A 12 -1.38 5.27 15.37
C SER A 12 -2.48 6.33 15.34
N SER A 13 -3.24 6.42 16.44
CA SER A 13 -4.31 7.41 16.60
C SER A 13 -3.85 8.88 16.64
N THR A 14 -2.54 9.16 16.74
CA THR A 14 -2.02 10.52 16.98
C THR A 14 -1.00 11.01 15.95
N ASN A 15 -0.53 10.17 15.03
CA ASN A 15 0.62 10.50 14.17
C ASN A 15 0.31 10.57 12.66
N TYR A 16 -0.96 10.51 12.25
CA TYR A 16 -1.36 10.47 10.82
C TYR A 16 -0.69 11.54 9.96
N LYS A 17 -0.58 12.79 10.46
CA LYS A 17 0.01 13.92 9.71
C LYS A 17 1.46 13.69 9.30
N SER A 18 2.25 13.03 10.15
CA SER A 18 3.64 12.67 9.83
C SER A 18 3.67 11.37 9.01
N TRP A 19 2.91 10.37 9.44
CA TRP A 19 2.86 9.05 8.81
C TRP A 19 2.47 9.10 7.32
N VAL A 20 1.50 9.93 6.94
CA VAL A 20 1.01 9.98 5.55
C VAL A 20 2.10 10.40 4.55
N GLY A 21 3.02 11.29 4.96
CA GLY A 21 4.14 11.70 4.13
C GLY A 21 5.15 10.58 3.93
N ASP A 22 5.53 9.92 5.03
CA ASP A 22 6.50 8.82 5.01
C ASP A 22 5.95 7.59 4.28
N MET A 23 4.68 7.25 4.51
CA MET A 23 4.01 6.16 3.81
C MET A 23 3.93 6.42 2.30
N ARG A 24 3.60 7.66 1.89
CA ARG A 24 3.63 8.04 0.48
C ARG A 24 5.04 7.89 -0.10
N ALA A 25 6.08 8.33 0.59
CA ALA A 25 7.46 8.17 0.15
C ALA A 25 7.85 6.69 -0.01
N LEU A 26 7.45 5.83 0.94
CA LEU A 26 7.65 4.38 0.85
C LEU A 26 6.95 3.79 -0.37
N LEU A 27 5.70 4.14 -0.64
CA LEU A 27 4.94 3.65 -1.80
C LEU A 27 5.55 4.12 -3.13
N MET A 28 6.13 5.33 -3.16
CA MET A 28 6.87 5.84 -4.34
C MET A 28 8.17 5.05 -4.55
N ILE A 29 8.98 4.82 -3.51
CA ILE A 29 10.20 4.00 -3.58
C ILE A 29 9.89 2.57 -4.03
N LYS A 30 8.72 2.04 -3.66
CA LYS A 30 8.26 0.70 -4.02
C LYS A 30 7.53 0.65 -5.36
N GLU A 31 7.42 1.77 -6.07
CA GLU A 31 6.79 1.92 -7.39
C GLU A 31 5.32 1.48 -7.44
N VAL A 32 4.58 1.71 -6.35
CA VAL A 32 3.17 1.33 -6.23
C VAL A 32 2.24 2.50 -5.88
N TRP A 33 2.79 3.70 -5.70
CA TRP A 33 1.98 4.90 -5.41
C TRP A 33 0.93 5.19 -6.49
N SER A 34 1.24 4.91 -7.76
CA SER A 34 0.29 5.11 -8.87
C SER A 34 -0.98 4.27 -8.74
N ILE A 35 -0.95 3.17 -7.99
CA ILE A 35 -2.15 2.39 -7.69
C ILE A 35 -3.00 3.14 -6.65
N VAL A 36 -2.36 3.63 -5.59
CA VAL A 36 -3.03 4.25 -4.43
C VAL A 36 -3.64 5.61 -4.78
N ASN A 37 -2.99 6.38 -5.64
CA ASN A 37 -3.52 7.68 -6.07
C ASN A 37 -4.52 7.59 -7.23
N GLY A 38 -4.77 6.39 -7.77
CA GLY A 38 -5.71 6.15 -8.86
C GLY A 38 -5.18 6.45 -10.27
N ASP A 39 -3.92 6.83 -10.44
CA ASP A 39 -3.34 7.08 -11.78
C ASP A 39 -3.23 5.78 -12.61
N SER A 40 -3.01 4.65 -11.95
CA SER A 40 -2.91 3.33 -12.57
C SER A 40 -4.26 2.62 -12.51
N VAL A 41 -5.03 2.75 -13.59
CA VAL A 41 -6.31 2.05 -13.77
C VAL A 41 -6.10 0.57 -14.08
N GLN A 42 -7.11 -0.25 -13.75
CA GLN A 42 -7.11 -1.67 -14.05
C GLN A 42 -7.07 -1.89 -15.58
N PRO A 43 -6.08 -2.64 -16.11
CA PRO A 43 -6.01 -2.99 -17.53
C PRO A 43 -7.17 -3.88 -17.97
N THR A 44 -7.48 -3.84 -19.27
CA THR A 44 -8.42 -4.77 -19.91
C THR A 44 -7.92 -6.21 -19.84
N ALA A 45 -8.83 -7.17 -19.67
CA ALA A 45 -8.49 -8.58 -19.46
C ALA A 45 -7.80 -9.27 -20.67
N ASP A 46 -7.76 -8.60 -21.82
CA ASP A 46 -7.12 -9.07 -23.04
C ASP A 46 -5.59 -9.13 -22.90
N ASP A 47 -4.99 -8.23 -22.11
CA ASP A 47 -3.57 -8.31 -21.74
C ASP A 47 -3.42 -8.92 -20.35
N LYS A 48 -3.36 -10.27 -20.33
CA LYS A 48 -3.19 -11.05 -19.10
C LYS A 48 -1.92 -10.70 -18.34
N LYS A 49 -0.86 -10.27 -19.04
CA LYS A 49 0.42 -9.94 -18.41
C LYS A 49 0.30 -8.61 -17.69
N GLU A 50 -0.22 -7.59 -18.36
CA GLU A 50 -0.44 -6.26 -17.77
C GLU A 50 -1.42 -6.34 -16.58
N LEU A 51 -2.50 -7.12 -16.71
CA LEU A 51 -3.46 -7.34 -15.63
C LEU A 51 -2.80 -8.03 -14.41
N LEU A 52 -1.93 -9.01 -14.63
CA LEU A 52 -1.23 -9.70 -13.55
C LEU A 52 -0.23 -8.77 -12.85
N GLU A 53 0.50 -7.96 -13.62
CA GLU A 53 1.41 -6.95 -13.09
C GLU A 53 0.68 -5.89 -12.26
N TRP A 54 -0.47 -5.40 -12.76
CA TRP A 54 -1.32 -4.46 -12.03
C TRP A 54 -1.85 -5.06 -10.72
N LYS A 55 -2.39 -6.29 -10.73
CA LYS A 55 -2.84 -6.99 -9.51
C LYS A 55 -1.71 -7.18 -8.50
N THR A 56 -0.51 -7.52 -8.99
CA THR A 56 0.68 -7.68 -8.15
C THR A 56 1.06 -6.35 -7.48
N LYS A 57 1.04 -5.24 -8.22
CA LYS A 57 1.28 -3.89 -7.67
C LYS A 57 0.21 -3.49 -6.66
N ARG A 58 -1.06 -3.79 -6.93
CA ARG A 58 -2.18 -3.52 -6.01
C ARG A 58 -2.04 -4.28 -4.69
N GLY A 59 -1.79 -5.59 -4.73
CA GLY A 59 -1.55 -6.38 -3.52
C GLY A 59 -0.30 -5.93 -2.76
N LYS A 60 0.77 -5.54 -3.47
CA LYS A 60 1.98 -4.97 -2.85
C LYS A 60 1.69 -3.66 -2.13
N ALA A 61 0.91 -2.76 -2.72
CA ALA A 61 0.50 -1.51 -2.08
C ALA A 61 -0.30 -1.78 -0.80
N ALA A 62 -1.33 -2.64 -0.87
CA ALA A 62 -2.19 -2.95 0.26
C ALA A 62 -1.41 -3.61 1.41
N GLY A 63 -0.53 -4.57 1.09
CA GLY A 63 0.36 -5.20 2.06
C GLY A 63 1.32 -4.22 2.74
N LEU A 64 1.90 -3.28 1.98
CA LEU A 64 2.75 -2.24 2.56
C LEU A 64 1.97 -1.34 3.51
N ILE A 65 0.76 -0.91 3.15
CA ILE A 65 -0.11 -0.10 4.00
C ILE A 65 -0.41 -0.87 5.29
N PHE A 66 -0.90 -2.11 5.18
CA PHE A 66 -1.25 -2.94 6.34
C PHE A 66 -0.08 -3.18 7.31
N LEU A 67 1.12 -3.45 6.79
CA LEU A 67 2.32 -3.67 7.62
C LEU A 67 2.71 -2.42 8.41
N ASN A 68 2.35 -1.24 7.89
CA ASN A 68 2.61 0.07 8.47
C ASN A 68 1.48 0.58 9.38
N LEU A 69 0.48 -0.24 9.68
CA LEU A 69 -0.55 0.06 10.67
C LEU A 69 -0.23 -0.61 12.02
N GLU A 70 -0.46 0.12 13.11
CA GLU A 70 -0.61 -0.49 14.43
C GLU A 70 -1.83 -1.42 14.47
N SER A 71 -1.84 -2.36 15.42
CA SER A 71 -2.85 -3.41 15.49
C SER A 71 -4.27 -2.89 15.66
N ASP A 72 -4.43 -1.78 16.39
CA ASP A 72 -5.70 -1.08 16.60
C ASP A 72 -6.20 -0.38 15.34
N GLN A 73 -5.30 0.13 14.49
CA GLN A 73 -5.64 0.79 13.23
C GLN A 73 -6.03 -0.19 12.11
N ARG A 74 -5.57 -1.45 12.18
CA ARG A 74 -5.91 -2.49 11.18
C ARG A 74 -7.39 -2.78 11.05
N VAL A 75 -8.19 -2.45 12.07
CA VAL A 75 -9.65 -2.58 12.02
C VAL A 75 -10.26 -1.79 10.85
N HIS A 76 -9.63 -0.68 10.45
CA HIS A 76 -10.12 0.21 9.40
C HIS A 76 -9.89 -0.33 7.98
N VAL A 77 -8.96 -1.28 7.81
CA VAL A 77 -8.64 -1.86 6.50
C VAL A 77 -9.12 -3.31 6.37
N LYS A 78 -9.80 -3.83 7.39
CA LYS A 78 -10.37 -5.17 7.36
C LYS A 78 -11.47 -5.24 6.29
N GLY A 79 -11.39 -6.23 5.40
CA GLY A 79 -12.23 -6.35 4.21
C GLY A 79 -11.72 -5.60 2.98
N PHE A 80 -10.62 -4.84 3.12
CA PHE A 80 -9.95 -4.11 2.05
C PHE A 80 -8.46 -4.53 1.95
N GLU A 81 -8.13 -5.75 2.39
CA GLU A 81 -6.74 -6.20 2.50
C GLU A 81 -5.99 -6.27 1.16
N GLU A 82 -6.72 -6.30 0.05
CA GLU A 82 -6.19 -6.30 -1.33
C GLU A 82 -6.51 -4.99 -2.08
N ASP A 83 -7.12 -4.01 -1.41
CA ASP A 83 -7.52 -2.73 -1.98
C ASP A 83 -6.88 -1.56 -1.20
N PRO A 84 -5.77 -1.01 -1.72
CA PRO A 84 -4.95 -0.03 -1.01
C PRO A 84 -5.58 1.36 -0.87
#